data_AF-A0A1F5NCZ8-F1
#
_entry.id   AF-A0A1F5NCZ8-F1
#
_cell.length_a   1.000
_cell.length_b   1.000
_cell.length_c   1.000
_cell.angle_alpha   90.00
_cell.angle_beta   90.00
_cell.angle_gamma   90.00
#
_symmetry.space_group_name_H-M   'P 1'
#
loop_
_entity.id
_entity.type
_entity.pdbx_description
1 polymer ?
#
loop_
_entity_poly.entity_id
_entity_poly.type
_entity_poly.pdbx_seq_one_letter_code
_entity_poly.pdbx_strand_id
1 'polypeptide(L)'
;MDTDILEKVLRQFTDDTETLAEFYEARGKPLAASAERMLVVYQFRGEGKYADAVRYAKQHNVIPLDKLRELAREWCEAVMEQQPWEALELAREYHFPELAKKAAVKRSEDILVNPGHDVEPAVDIAKKERADDTDYCRRAARHAYGEYIRLRHFSELPRLISQFRSFFSEEEIDLADVLAPGRRWLLDRQKTG
;
A
#
# COMPACT_ATOMS: atom_id res chain seq x y z
N MET A 1 -32.91 29.35 -26.61
CA MET A 1 -33.14 29.51 -25.16
C MET A 1 -31.80 29.86 -24.55
N ASP A 2 -31.74 30.95 -23.80
CA ASP A 2 -30.48 31.51 -23.30
C ASP A 2 -29.90 30.61 -22.19
N THR A 3 -28.67 30.12 -22.39
CA THR A 3 -28.00 29.18 -21.48
C THR A 3 -27.91 29.70 -20.06
N ASP A 4 -27.77 31.02 -19.93
CA ASP A 4 -27.54 31.68 -18.66
C ASP A 4 -28.80 31.74 -17.80
N ILE A 5 -29.99 31.67 -18.42
CA ILE A 5 -31.27 31.64 -17.70
C ILE A 5 -31.49 30.26 -17.07
N LEU A 6 -31.23 29.18 -17.83
CA LEU A 6 -31.40 27.81 -17.34
C LEU A 6 -30.41 27.50 -16.20
N GLU A 7 -29.16 27.95 -16.32
CA GLU A 7 -28.15 27.81 -15.27
C GLU A 7 -28.55 28.55 -13.98
N LYS A 8 -29.02 29.80 -14.11
CA LYS A 8 -29.51 30.59 -12.97
C LYS A 8 -30.71 29.93 -12.30
N VAL A 9 -31.65 29.40 -13.08
CA VAL A 9 -32.80 28.67 -12.55
C VAL A 9 -32.34 27.42 -11.81
N LEU A 10 -31.42 26.63 -12.39
CA LEU A 10 -30.92 25.42 -11.74
C LEU A 10 -30.27 25.74 -10.38
N ARG A 11 -29.40 26.77 -10.32
CA ARG A 11 -28.75 27.23 -9.08
C ARG A 11 -29.72 27.79 -8.03
N GLN A 12 -30.97 28.10 -8.37
CA GLN A 12 -31.99 28.48 -7.37
C GLN A 12 -32.60 27.27 -6.65
N PHE A 13 -32.50 26.07 -7.24
CA PHE A 13 -33.13 24.86 -6.73
C PHE A 13 -32.14 23.82 -6.20
N THR A 14 -30.84 23.98 -6.48
CA THR A 14 -29.81 23.08 -5.96
C THR A 14 -28.46 23.78 -5.80
N ASP A 15 -27.78 23.43 -4.71
CA ASP A 15 -26.36 23.72 -4.48
C ASP A 15 -25.50 22.45 -4.72
N ASP A 16 -26.11 21.36 -5.20
CA ASP A 16 -25.43 20.11 -5.47
C ASP A 16 -24.51 20.23 -6.70
N THR A 17 -23.21 20.07 -6.44
CA THR A 17 -22.14 20.23 -7.43
C THR A 17 -22.19 19.16 -8.51
N GLU A 18 -22.66 17.94 -8.23
CA GLU A 18 -22.81 16.91 -9.28
C GLU A 18 -23.94 17.27 -10.25
N THR A 19 -25.09 17.71 -9.73
CA THR A 19 -26.21 18.17 -10.56
C THR A 19 -25.79 19.32 -11.48
N LEU A 20 -24.98 20.27 -10.98
CA LEU A 20 -24.41 21.35 -11.78
C LEU A 20 -23.41 20.83 -12.83
N ALA A 21 -22.57 19.86 -12.47
CA ALA A 21 -21.62 19.25 -13.39
C ALA A 21 -22.31 18.52 -14.55
N GLU A 22 -23.34 17.72 -14.27
CA GLU A 22 -24.15 17.02 -15.28
C GLU A 22 -24.83 18.01 -16.23
N PHE A 23 -25.37 19.11 -15.69
CA PHE A 23 -25.92 20.19 -16.50
C PHE A 23 -24.87 20.77 -17.46
N TYR A 24 -23.68 21.11 -16.98
CA TYR A 24 -22.62 21.66 -17.83
C TYR A 24 -22.14 20.67 -18.90
N GLU A 25 -22.05 19.39 -18.57
CA GLU A 25 -21.68 18.32 -19.49
C GLU A 25 -22.73 18.17 -20.61
N ALA A 26 -24.02 18.13 -20.26
CA ALA A 26 -25.12 18.08 -21.24
C ALA A 26 -25.17 19.32 -22.15
N ARG A 27 -24.59 20.44 -21.73
CA ARG A 27 -24.48 21.69 -22.50
C ARG A 27 -23.17 21.81 -23.29
N GLY A 28 -22.30 20.80 -23.26
CA GLY A 28 -21.01 20.83 -23.95
C GLY A 28 -20.02 21.83 -23.33
N LYS A 29 -20.12 22.09 -22.02
CA LYS A 29 -19.20 22.92 -21.24
C LYS A 29 -18.31 22.04 -20.33
N PRO A 30 -17.41 21.20 -20.87
CA PRO A 30 -16.66 20.22 -20.08
C PRO A 30 -15.72 20.85 -19.03
N LEU A 31 -15.20 22.05 -19.29
CA LEU A 31 -14.37 22.77 -18.30
C LEU A 31 -15.18 23.22 -17.09
N ALA A 32 -16.42 23.68 -17.29
CA ALA A 32 -17.31 24.07 -16.20
C ALA A 32 -17.76 22.84 -15.40
N ALA A 33 -18.09 21.74 -16.09
CA ALA A 33 -18.38 20.47 -15.42
C ALA A 33 -17.20 19.99 -14.57
N SER A 34 -15.99 20.03 -15.11
CA SER A 34 -14.77 19.65 -14.38
C SER A 34 -14.53 20.53 -13.16
N ALA A 35 -14.80 21.83 -13.23
CA ALA A 35 -14.70 22.75 -12.10
C ALA A 35 -15.65 22.38 -10.96
N GLU A 36 -16.92 22.10 -11.27
CA GLU A 36 -17.90 21.67 -10.25
C GLU A 36 -17.49 20.32 -9.60
N ARG A 37 -17.02 19.36 -10.40
CA ARG A 37 -16.52 18.07 -9.88
C ARG A 37 -15.23 18.21 -9.06
N MET A 38 -14.38 19.19 -9.36
CA MET A 38 -13.23 19.51 -8.50
C MET A 38 -13.67 19.98 -7.11
N LEU A 39 -14.79 20.70 -6.99
CA LEU A 39 -15.33 21.12 -5.69
C LEU A 39 -15.72 19.90 -4.83
N VAL A 40 -16.29 18.85 -5.45
CA VAL A 40 -16.58 17.58 -4.76
C VAL A 40 -15.31 16.95 -4.18
N VAL A 41 -14.22 16.92 -4.97
CA VAL A 41 -12.92 16.40 -4.50
C VAL A 41 -12.41 17.22 -3.30
N TYR A 42 -12.49 18.54 -3.36
CA TYR A 42 -12.07 19.41 -2.26
C TYR A 42 -12.94 19.28 -1.03
N GLN A 43 -14.25 19.05 -1.20
CA GLN A 43 -15.16 18.77 -0.09
C GLN A 43 -14.76 17.46 0.60
N PHE A 44 -14.60 16.36 -0.14
CA PHE A 44 -14.16 15.09 0.46
C PHE A 44 -12.80 15.21 1.15
N ARG A 45 -11.85 15.94 0.53
CA ARG A 45 -10.55 16.25 1.14
C ARG A 45 -10.70 17.02 2.45
N GLY A 46 -11.54 18.07 2.48
CA GLY A 46 -11.78 18.89 3.67
C GLY A 46 -12.49 18.14 4.81
N GLU A 47 -13.30 17.14 4.47
CA GLU A 47 -13.95 16.23 5.42
C GLU A 47 -13.03 15.09 5.90
N GLY A 48 -11.79 15.02 5.41
CA GLY A 48 -10.84 13.93 5.69
C GLY A 48 -11.20 12.60 5.02
N LYS A 49 -12.17 12.60 4.08
CA LYS A 49 -12.59 11.43 3.29
C LYS A 49 -11.67 11.25 2.08
N TYR A 50 -10.39 11.05 2.33
CA TYR A 50 -9.37 11.01 1.27
C TYR A 50 -9.58 9.87 0.25
N ALA A 51 -10.00 8.69 0.70
CA ALA A 51 -10.31 7.57 -0.19
C ALA A 51 -11.42 7.93 -1.19
N ASP A 52 -12.48 8.61 -0.72
CA ASP A 52 -13.58 9.09 -1.56
C ASP A 52 -13.10 10.16 -2.54
N ALA A 53 -12.30 11.12 -2.06
CA ALA A 53 -11.71 12.17 -2.89
C ALA A 53 -10.88 11.59 -4.04
N VAL A 54 -9.98 10.64 -3.75
CA VAL A 54 -9.11 9.98 -4.75
C VAL A 54 -9.93 9.16 -5.74
N ARG A 55 -10.88 8.36 -5.25
CA ARG A 55 -11.76 7.53 -6.09
C ARG A 55 -12.57 8.38 -7.05
N TYR A 56 -13.22 9.42 -6.54
CA TYR A 56 -14.02 10.33 -7.33
C TYR A 56 -13.17 11.09 -8.35
N ALA A 57 -11.99 11.59 -7.93
CA ALA A 57 -11.06 12.29 -8.81
C ALA A 57 -10.59 11.41 -9.99
N LYS A 58 -10.27 10.13 -9.73
CA LYS A 58 -9.90 9.14 -10.77
C LYS A 58 -11.06 8.84 -11.71
N GLN A 59 -12.26 8.62 -11.16
CA GLN A 59 -13.45 8.27 -11.93
C GLN A 59 -13.81 9.34 -12.98
N HIS A 60 -13.71 10.62 -12.60
CA HIS A 60 -14.10 11.73 -13.47
C HIS A 60 -12.92 12.41 -14.18
N ASN A 61 -11.68 12.00 -13.89
CA ASN A 61 -10.45 12.59 -14.44
C ASN A 61 -10.40 14.13 -14.29
N VAL A 62 -10.78 14.62 -13.10
CA VAL A 62 -11.02 16.06 -12.85
C VAL A 62 -9.81 16.79 -12.29
N ILE A 63 -8.81 16.07 -11.80
CA ILE A 63 -7.53 16.64 -11.37
C ILE A 63 -6.37 15.99 -12.13
N PRO A 64 -5.31 16.74 -12.46
CA PRO A 64 -4.14 16.16 -13.09
C PRO A 64 -3.39 15.23 -12.12
N LEU A 65 -2.56 14.35 -12.69
CA LEU A 65 -1.92 13.25 -11.97
C LEU A 65 -1.02 13.71 -10.81
N ASP A 66 -0.39 14.87 -10.95
CA ASP A 66 0.41 15.51 -9.90
C ASP A 66 -0.45 15.88 -8.68
N LYS A 67 -1.63 16.45 -8.90
CA LYS A 67 -2.61 16.77 -7.85
C LYS A 67 -3.24 15.54 -7.22
N LEU A 68 -3.46 14.49 -8.02
CA LEU A 68 -3.89 13.19 -7.49
C LEU A 68 -2.83 12.58 -6.57
N ARG A 69 -1.54 12.72 -6.94
CA ARG A 69 -0.42 12.29 -6.08
C ARG A 69 -0.30 13.12 -4.81
N GLU A 70 -0.49 14.43 -4.88
CA GLU A 70 -0.55 15.29 -3.67
C GLU A 70 -1.68 14.84 -2.73
N LEU A 71 -2.88 14.59 -3.26
CA LEU A 71 -4.02 14.11 -2.48
C LEU A 71 -3.75 12.73 -1.85
N ALA A 72 -3.13 11.82 -2.60
CA ALA A 72 -2.74 10.49 -2.09
C ALA A 72 -1.63 10.58 -1.02
N ARG A 73 -0.71 11.54 -1.14
CA ARG A 73 0.30 11.82 -0.11
C ARG A 73 -0.37 12.27 1.19
N GLU A 74 -1.30 13.21 1.11
CA GLU A 74 -2.04 13.70 2.28
C GLU A 74 -2.87 12.59 2.92
N TRP A 75 -3.49 11.72 2.12
CA TRP A 75 -4.18 10.53 2.61
C TRP A 75 -3.22 9.65 3.43
N CYS A 76 -2.07 9.29 2.84
CA CYS A 76 -1.07 8.45 3.49
C CYS A 76 -0.58 9.06 4.81
N GLU A 77 -0.35 10.38 4.84
CA GLU A 77 0.05 11.10 6.05
C GLU A 77 -1.06 11.11 7.11
N ALA A 78 -2.33 11.27 6.70
CA ALA A 78 -3.48 11.31 7.60
C ALA A 78 -3.74 9.97 8.28
N VAL A 79 -3.53 8.84 7.59
CA VAL A 79 -3.74 7.49 8.16
C VAL A 79 -2.49 6.93 8.86
N MET A 80 -1.33 7.58 8.70
CA MET A 80 -0.02 7.11 9.18
C MET A 80 0.01 6.71 10.66
N GLU A 81 -0.66 7.49 11.51
CA GLU A 81 -0.59 7.30 12.97
C GLU A 81 -1.59 6.24 13.46
N GLN A 82 -2.80 6.20 12.90
CA GLN A 82 -3.86 5.30 13.35
C GLN A 82 -3.85 3.95 12.60
N GLN A 83 -3.45 3.96 11.33
CA GLN A 83 -3.45 2.78 10.46
C GLN A 83 -2.14 2.71 9.65
N PRO A 84 -0.98 2.44 10.29
CA PRO A 84 0.31 2.36 9.61
C PRO A 84 0.38 1.36 8.46
N TRP A 85 -0.45 0.30 8.50
CA TRP A 85 -0.53 -0.70 7.44
C TRP A 85 -1.15 -0.11 6.17
N GLU A 86 -2.28 0.62 6.30
CA GLU A 86 -2.96 1.29 5.19
C GLU A 86 -2.03 2.35 4.61
N ALA A 87 -1.37 3.12 5.48
CA ALA A 87 -0.38 4.11 5.07
C ALA A 87 0.76 3.48 4.25
N LEU A 88 1.26 2.31 4.64
CA LEU A 88 2.31 1.58 3.92
C LEU A 88 1.84 1.12 2.55
N GLU A 89 0.64 0.55 2.45
CA GLU A 89 0.08 0.12 1.16
C GLU A 89 -0.11 1.28 0.21
N LEU A 90 -0.68 2.39 0.68
CA LEU A 90 -0.82 3.62 -0.09
C LEU A 90 0.53 4.17 -0.54
N ALA A 91 1.50 4.25 0.37
CA ALA A 91 2.83 4.74 0.01
C ALA A 91 3.50 3.86 -1.07
N ARG A 92 3.25 2.55 -1.06
CA ARG A 92 3.74 1.64 -2.09
C ARG A 92 2.99 1.81 -3.42
N GLU A 93 1.65 1.89 -3.40
CA GLU A 93 0.81 2.09 -4.59
C GLU A 93 1.20 3.37 -5.33
N TYR A 94 1.39 4.47 -4.60
CA TYR A 94 1.69 5.78 -5.18
C TYR A 94 3.19 6.08 -5.29
N HIS A 95 4.06 5.11 -4.95
CA HIS A 95 5.51 5.20 -5.02
C HIS A 95 6.11 6.38 -4.21
N PHE A 96 5.73 6.49 -2.94
CA PHE A 96 6.27 7.44 -1.97
C PHE A 96 7.30 6.75 -1.05
N PRO A 97 8.59 6.64 -1.44
CA PRO A 97 9.57 5.83 -0.71
C PRO A 97 9.79 6.28 0.74
N GLU A 98 9.88 7.60 0.97
CA GLU A 98 10.07 8.15 2.32
C GLU A 98 8.86 7.87 3.25
N LEU A 99 7.64 7.97 2.71
CA LEU A 99 6.42 7.65 3.47
C LEU A 99 6.29 6.14 3.70
N ALA A 100 6.66 5.32 2.73
CA ALA A 100 6.69 3.86 2.88
C ALA A 100 7.66 3.47 3.99
N LYS A 101 8.86 4.05 4.02
CA LYS A 101 9.83 3.82 5.11
C LYS A 101 9.27 4.24 6.46
N LYS A 102 8.66 5.42 6.56
CA LYS A 102 8.05 5.92 7.80
C LYS A 102 6.91 5.01 8.29
N ALA A 103 6.00 4.62 7.39
CA ALA A 103 4.89 3.72 7.69
C ALA A 103 5.38 2.33 8.12
N ALA A 104 6.38 1.81 7.41
CA ALA A 104 7.01 0.54 7.71
C ALA A 104 7.61 0.52 9.12
N VAL A 105 8.33 1.57 9.55
CA VAL A 105 8.87 1.67 10.90
C VAL A 105 7.76 1.53 11.94
N LYS A 106 6.70 2.35 11.84
CA LYS A 106 5.56 2.29 12.76
C LYS A 106 4.89 0.92 12.79
N ARG A 107 4.55 0.38 11.60
CA ARG A 107 3.90 -0.93 11.49
C ARG A 107 4.75 -2.05 12.06
N SER A 108 6.06 -1.97 11.86
CA SER A 108 6.98 -3.04 12.21
C SER A 108 7.26 -3.14 13.72
N GLU A 109 7.15 -2.03 14.45
CA GLU A 109 7.18 -2.04 15.92
C GLU A 109 5.99 -2.85 16.47
N ASP A 110 4.78 -2.63 15.93
CA ASP A 110 3.59 -3.40 16.33
C ASP A 110 3.74 -4.90 16.06
N ILE A 111 4.26 -5.26 14.87
CA ILE A 111 4.46 -6.66 14.48
C ILE A 111 5.44 -7.36 15.41
N LEU A 112 6.51 -6.68 15.83
CA LEU A 112 7.52 -7.30 16.68
C LEU A 112 7.15 -7.33 18.16
N VAL A 113 6.27 -6.43 18.63
CA VAL A 113 5.75 -6.46 20.00
C VAL A 113 4.67 -7.53 20.15
N ASN A 114 3.81 -7.68 19.15
CA ASN A 114 2.76 -8.69 19.11
C ASN A 114 2.93 -9.59 17.88
N PRO A 115 3.97 -10.44 17.87
CA PRO A 115 4.26 -11.32 16.75
C PRO A 115 3.10 -12.32 16.57
N GLY A 116 2.26 -12.04 15.59
CA GLY A 116 1.27 -12.98 15.11
C GLY A 116 1.92 -14.15 14.36
N HIS A 117 1.09 -15.07 13.89
CA HIS A 117 1.51 -16.20 13.07
C HIS A 117 1.79 -15.82 11.61
N ASP A 118 1.29 -14.67 11.18
CA ASP A 118 1.56 -14.13 9.85
C ASP A 118 2.90 -13.39 9.84
N VAL A 119 3.88 -14.00 9.20
CA VAL A 119 5.27 -13.51 9.17
C VAL A 119 5.62 -12.79 7.87
N GLU A 120 4.78 -12.92 6.83
CA GLU A 120 5.05 -12.31 5.53
C GLU A 120 5.18 -10.78 5.62
N PRO A 121 4.32 -10.04 6.36
CA PRO A 121 4.46 -8.60 6.48
C PRO A 121 5.80 -8.18 7.10
N ALA A 122 6.29 -8.93 8.11
CA ALA A 122 7.55 -8.62 8.78
C ALA A 122 8.75 -8.75 7.82
N VAL A 123 8.78 -9.86 7.08
CA VAL A 123 9.83 -10.20 6.13
C VAL A 123 9.80 -9.27 4.91
N ASP A 124 8.62 -8.93 4.41
CA ASP A 124 8.47 -8.03 3.28
C ASP A 124 8.95 -6.61 3.62
N ILE A 125 8.61 -6.10 4.81
CA ILE A 125 9.14 -4.82 5.31
C ILE A 125 10.67 -4.85 5.46
N ALA A 126 11.22 -5.94 5.98
CA ALA A 126 12.67 -6.09 6.15
C ALA A 126 13.39 -6.05 4.80
N LYS A 127 12.79 -6.65 3.77
CA LYS A 127 13.37 -6.70 2.43
C LYS A 127 13.30 -5.36 1.69
N LYS A 128 12.21 -4.60 1.85
CA LYS A 128 11.92 -3.42 1.02
C LYS A 128 12.27 -2.12 1.73
N GLU A 129 11.60 -1.82 2.84
CA GLU A 129 11.68 -0.51 3.48
C GLU A 129 12.73 -0.41 4.58
N ARG A 130 13.10 -1.53 5.21
CA ARG A 130 14.06 -1.59 6.33
C ARG A 130 15.29 -2.45 6.02
N ALA A 131 15.68 -2.57 4.75
CA ALA A 131 16.81 -3.40 4.33
C ALA A 131 18.16 -2.93 4.91
N ASP A 132 18.27 -1.65 5.25
CA ASP A 132 19.41 -1.04 5.94
C ASP A 132 19.41 -1.28 7.46
N ASP A 133 18.27 -1.70 8.03
CA ASP A 133 18.11 -1.97 9.44
C ASP A 133 18.43 -3.43 9.76
N THR A 134 19.70 -3.67 10.10
CA THR A 134 20.21 -5.02 10.37
C THR A 134 19.54 -5.68 11.59
N ASP A 135 19.19 -4.91 12.63
CA ASP A 135 18.52 -5.46 13.82
C ASP A 135 17.10 -5.90 13.48
N TYR A 136 16.34 -5.03 12.81
CA TYR A 136 14.99 -5.35 12.37
C TYR A 136 14.99 -6.57 11.44
N CYS A 137 15.87 -6.59 10.43
CA CYS A 137 15.93 -7.71 9.49
C CYS A 137 16.27 -9.03 10.20
N ARG A 138 17.20 -9.02 11.16
CA ARG A 138 17.51 -10.19 11.97
C ARG A 138 16.29 -10.66 12.76
N ARG A 139 15.60 -9.76 13.46
CA ARG A 139 14.42 -10.10 14.28
C ARG A 139 13.29 -10.65 13.44
N ALA A 140 12.99 -10.01 12.30
CA ALA A 140 11.95 -10.47 11.36
C ALA A 140 12.30 -11.85 10.78
N ALA A 141 13.55 -12.06 10.34
CA ALA A 141 14.00 -13.34 9.80
C ALA A 141 13.95 -14.47 10.84
N ARG A 142 14.37 -14.19 12.09
CA ARG A 142 14.32 -15.15 13.19
C ARG A 142 12.89 -15.52 13.59
N HIS A 143 12.00 -14.53 13.65
CA HIS A 143 10.57 -14.75 13.88
C HIS A 143 9.96 -15.63 12.79
N ALA A 144 10.19 -15.29 11.52
CA ALA A 144 9.70 -16.06 10.38
C ALA A 144 10.21 -17.50 10.37
N TYR A 145 11.50 -17.71 10.66
CA TYR A 145 12.08 -19.05 10.76
C TYR A 145 11.40 -19.89 11.84
N GLY A 146 11.22 -19.32 13.04
CA GLY A 146 10.54 -19.99 14.15
C GLY A 146 9.10 -20.37 13.82
N GLU A 147 8.34 -19.45 13.23
CA GLU A 147 6.94 -19.72 12.85
C GLU A 147 6.83 -20.74 11.71
N TYR A 148 7.69 -20.68 10.70
CA TYR A 148 7.70 -21.69 9.63
C TYR A 148 8.03 -23.09 10.15
N ILE A 149 8.94 -23.23 11.13
CA ILE A 149 9.16 -24.51 11.79
C ILE A 149 7.92 -24.95 12.58
N ARG A 150 7.37 -24.06 13.42
CA ARG A 150 6.23 -24.36 14.29
C ARG A 150 4.98 -24.77 13.51
N LEU A 151 4.70 -24.08 12.40
CA LEU A 151 3.57 -24.33 11.51
C LEU A 151 3.86 -25.38 10.43
N ARG A 152 5.08 -25.92 10.38
CA ARG A 152 5.54 -26.91 9.38
C ARG A 152 5.47 -26.39 7.93
N HIS A 153 5.60 -25.08 7.74
CA HIS A 153 5.73 -24.46 6.42
C HIS A 153 7.19 -24.54 5.93
N PHE A 154 7.75 -25.75 5.95
CA PHE A 154 9.18 -25.95 5.72
C PHE A 154 9.62 -25.46 4.34
N SER A 155 8.76 -25.55 3.32
CA SER A 155 9.04 -25.08 1.96
C SER A 155 9.47 -23.61 1.87
N GLU A 156 9.12 -22.78 2.85
CA GLU A 156 9.50 -21.35 2.88
C GLU A 156 10.90 -21.11 3.45
N LEU A 157 11.44 -22.06 4.23
CA LEU A 157 12.73 -21.90 4.92
C LEU A 157 13.91 -21.65 3.96
N PRO A 158 14.08 -22.38 2.83
CA PRO A 158 15.20 -22.15 1.92
C PRO A 158 15.19 -20.74 1.32
N ARG A 159 13.99 -20.22 1.01
CA ARG A 159 13.83 -18.86 0.47
C ARG A 159 14.20 -17.82 1.53
N LEU A 160 13.75 -18.00 2.77
CA LEU A 160 14.07 -17.10 3.88
C LEU A 160 15.59 -17.09 4.16
N ILE A 161 16.22 -18.26 4.27
CA ILE A 161 17.67 -18.38 4.48
C ILE A 161 18.44 -17.76 3.33
N SER A 162 18.06 -18.00 2.07
CA SER A 162 18.75 -17.39 0.93
C SER A 162 18.73 -15.87 0.97
N GLN A 163 17.66 -15.26 1.50
CA GLN A 163 17.52 -13.80 1.57
C GLN A 163 18.26 -13.19 2.78
N PHE A 164 18.36 -13.94 3.86
CA PHE A 164 18.83 -13.45 5.16
C PHE A 164 19.96 -14.30 5.75
N ARG A 165 20.77 -14.94 4.90
CA ARG A 165 21.73 -15.98 5.29
C ARG A 165 22.62 -15.58 6.47
N SER A 166 23.13 -14.36 6.47
CA SER A 166 24.00 -13.82 7.53
C SER A 166 23.35 -13.75 8.91
N PHE A 167 22.04 -13.93 9.01
CA PHE A 167 21.29 -13.93 10.27
C PHE A 167 21.02 -15.33 10.83
N PHE A 168 21.46 -16.40 10.17
CA PHE A 168 21.27 -17.79 10.61
C PHE A 168 22.62 -18.45 10.90
N SER A 169 22.66 -19.36 11.89
CA SER A 169 23.84 -20.22 12.11
C SER A 169 23.87 -21.36 11.08
N GLU A 170 25.03 -22.01 10.93
CA GLU A 170 25.15 -23.15 10.02
C GLU A 170 24.22 -24.31 10.44
N GLU A 171 24.01 -24.53 11.74
CA GLU A 171 23.09 -25.55 12.24
C GLU A 171 21.63 -25.26 11.86
N GLU A 172 21.22 -23.99 11.85
CA GLU A 172 19.87 -23.58 11.43
C GLU A 172 19.67 -23.72 9.93
N ILE A 173 20.73 -23.45 9.15
CA ILE A 173 20.75 -23.65 7.70
C ILE A 173 20.65 -25.15 7.39
N ASP A 174 21.45 -25.97 8.05
CA ASP A 174 21.44 -27.43 7.88
C ASP A 174 20.09 -28.02 8.29
N LEU A 175 19.50 -27.56 9.40
CA LEU A 175 18.17 -28.00 9.83
C LEU A 175 17.11 -27.68 8.78
N ALA A 176 17.14 -26.49 8.19
CA ALA A 176 16.21 -26.14 7.12
C ALA A 176 16.41 -27.00 5.86
N ASP A 177 17.66 -27.31 5.50
CA ASP A 177 17.99 -28.22 4.39
C ASP A 177 17.42 -29.64 4.63
N VAL A 178 17.41 -30.11 5.89
CA VAL A 178 16.82 -31.40 6.30
C VAL A 178 15.29 -31.37 6.30
N LEU A 179 14.68 -30.31 6.85
CA LEU A 179 13.22 -30.19 6.99
C LEU A 179 12.51 -29.83 5.69
N ALA A 180 13.18 -29.09 4.81
CA ALA A 180 12.67 -28.62 3.54
C ALA A 180 13.58 -29.09 2.40
N PRO A 181 13.67 -30.41 2.17
CA PRO A 181 14.55 -30.93 1.12
C PRO A 181 14.06 -30.43 -0.25
N GLY A 182 14.69 -29.37 -0.78
CA GLY A 182 14.06 -28.55 -1.82
C GLY A 182 14.97 -27.77 -2.79
N ARG A 183 16.07 -28.38 -3.27
CA ARG A 183 16.68 -28.20 -4.63
C ARG A 183 17.96 -29.04 -4.78
N ARG A 184 18.70 -29.25 -3.68
CA ARG A 184 19.92 -30.07 -3.66
C ARG A 184 19.66 -31.52 -4.07
N TRP A 185 18.60 -32.14 -3.54
CA TRP A 185 18.21 -33.51 -3.90
C TRP A 185 17.78 -33.68 -5.37
N LEU A 186 17.16 -32.65 -5.97
CA LEU A 186 16.80 -32.64 -7.40
C LEU A 186 18.05 -32.44 -8.30
N LEU A 187 18.98 -31.59 -7.88
CA LEU A 187 20.25 -31.36 -8.59
C LEU A 187 21.20 -32.57 -8.50
N ASP A 188 21.21 -33.28 -7.37
CA ASP A 188 22.04 -34.48 -7.19
C ASP A 188 21.51 -35.68 -7.98
N ARG A 189 20.18 -35.78 -8.20
CA ARG A 189 19.57 -36.80 -9.07
C ARG A 189 19.81 -36.59 -10.57
N GLN A 190 19.98 -35.35 -11.04
CA GLN A 190 20.31 -35.08 -12.45
C GLN A 190 21.78 -35.36 -12.81
N LYS A 191 22.68 -35.45 -11.82
CA LYS A 191 24.09 -35.79 -12.03
C LYS A 191 24.39 -37.28 -11.94
N THR A 192 23.43 -38.08 -11.47
CA THR A 192 23.61 -39.52 -11.18
C THR A 192 22.70 -40.43 -12.02
N GLY A 193 21.98 -39.89 -13.00
CA GLY A 193 21.23 -40.64 -14.02
C GLY A 193 21.68 -40.26 -15.42
#